data_AF-A0AA92I356-F1
#
_entry.id   AF-A0AA92I356-F1
#
_cell.length_a   1.000
_cell.length_b   1.000
_cell.length_c   1.000
_cell.angle_alpha   90.00
_cell.angle_beta   90.00
_cell.angle_gamma   90.00
#
_symmetry.space_group_name_H-M   'P 1'
#
loop_
_entity.id
_entity.type
_entity.pdbx_description
1 polymer ?
#
loop_
_entity_poly.entity_id
_entity_poly.type
_entity_poly.pdbx_seq_one_letter_code
_entity_poly.pdbx_strand_id
1 'polypeptide(L)'
;MMAAHANVKQAAYDALVLRRKACTACTPHLTNPARHQAGRYDSDQIGPWTLWQGNLSADVLVVGEDWGGVDTLEDYEGRDPADLGKFQTNKSLVALLAHLGVPIGAPQTGGPNVAFFTNAVLCLKPGNATANRVGNPACFATCGRNFLKPTITIVAPKLVVTLGKRALGAVLSAFGKGEAFWKAAAATPVPAPYKVGQKPTLFERAVTMPEPFWLEPGIALGAVYHCGSKANMNRKGRQEGDWARMRPWLIQKRETPREPRQSPTGFAPEGAMETTERTPQGGGVADAASIASPVAQKPASGVRPLTMVEAKQGLAAMYGVDVAQIEITIRG
;
A
#
# COMPACT_ATOMS: atom_id res chain seq x y z
N MET A 1 -3.46 26.42 -8.82
CA MET A 1 -3.95 25.05 -9.16
C MET A 1 -3.19 23.93 -8.44
N MET A 2 -1.84 23.91 -8.41
CA MET A 2 -1.10 22.80 -7.76
C MET A 2 -1.40 22.60 -6.26
N ALA A 3 -1.55 23.67 -5.47
CA ALA A 3 -1.87 23.57 -4.04
C ALA A 3 -3.26 22.95 -3.77
N ALA A 4 -4.26 23.30 -4.58
CA ALA A 4 -5.61 22.73 -4.45
C ALA A 4 -5.61 21.21 -4.75
N HIS A 5 -4.86 20.77 -5.76
CA HIS A 5 -4.73 19.33 -6.07
C HIS A 5 -3.98 18.55 -4.98
N ALA A 6 -2.98 19.16 -4.34
CA ALA A 6 -2.27 18.54 -3.22
C ALA A 6 -3.22 18.28 -2.04
N ASN A 7 -4.12 19.24 -1.74
CA ASN A 7 -5.10 19.10 -0.66
C ASN A 7 -6.12 17.99 -0.94
N VAL A 8 -6.59 17.84 -2.19
CA VAL A 8 -7.53 16.77 -2.55
C VAL A 8 -6.89 15.38 -2.40
N LYS A 9 -5.64 15.21 -2.86
CA LYS A 9 -4.91 13.95 -2.69
C LYS A 9 -4.72 13.59 -1.23
N GLN A 10 -4.36 14.57 -0.39
CA GLN A 10 -4.16 14.35 1.04
C GLN A 10 -5.48 13.92 1.70
N ALA A 11 -6.58 14.64 1.46
CA ALA A 11 -7.89 14.28 2.03
C ALA A 11 -8.35 12.87 1.62
N ALA A 12 -8.16 12.49 0.36
CA ALA A 12 -8.47 11.15 -0.13
C ALA A 12 -7.58 10.09 0.55
N TYR A 13 -6.30 10.38 0.73
CA TYR A 13 -5.36 9.49 1.42
C TYR A 13 -5.74 9.32 2.90
N ASP A 14 -6.04 10.40 3.61
CA ASP A 14 -6.44 10.37 5.02
C ASP A 14 -7.72 9.54 5.21
N ALA A 15 -8.71 9.72 4.34
CA ALA A 15 -9.92 8.90 4.33
C ALA A 15 -9.61 7.40 4.10
N LEU A 16 -8.64 7.09 3.23
CA LEU A 16 -8.20 5.72 2.99
C LEU A 16 -7.52 5.12 4.23
N VAL A 17 -6.68 5.89 4.92
CA VAL A 17 -6.03 5.49 6.19
C VAL A 17 -7.07 5.20 7.26
N LEU A 18 -8.07 6.07 7.44
CA LEU A 18 -9.16 5.85 8.40
C LEU A 18 -9.93 4.55 8.11
N ARG A 19 -10.25 4.30 6.84
CA ARG A 19 -10.88 3.03 6.41
C ARG A 19 -9.99 1.83 6.69
N ARG A 20 -8.68 1.94 6.47
CA ARG A 20 -7.71 0.89 6.81
C ARG A 20 -7.71 0.62 8.30
N LYS A 21 -7.67 1.65 9.15
CA LYS A 21 -7.70 1.51 10.61
C LYS A 21 -8.97 0.80 11.11
N ALA A 22 -10.12 1.07 10.50
CA ALA A 22 -11.39 0.42 10.86
C ALA A 22 -11.51 -1.05 10.40
N CYS A 23 -10.75 -1.46 9.38
CA CYS A 23 -10.89 -2.75 8.70
C CYS A 23 -10.64 -3.98 9.60
N THR A 24 -11.45 -5.02 9.42
CA THR A 24 -11.35 -6.34 10.09
C THR A 24 -11.33 -7.51 9.12
N ALA A 25 -11.32 -7.27 7.81
CA ALA A 25 -11.61 -8.31 6.82
C ALA A 25 -10.59 -9.46 6.74
N CYS A 26 -9.41 -9.30 7.35
CA CYS A 26 -8.38 -10.34 7.43
C CYS A 26 -8.32 -11.06 8.80
N THR A 27 -9.13 -10.64 9.76
CA THR A 27 -9.31 -11.31 11.06
C THR A 27 -10.08 -12.62 10.85
N PRO A 28 -9.76 -13.72 11.57
CA PRO A 28 -8.77 -13.81 12.66
C PRO A 28 -7.34 -14.13 12.20
N HIS A 29 -7.09 -14.28 10.90
CA HIS A 29 -5.81 -14.79 10.40
C HIS A 29 -4.65 -13.78 10.51
N LEU A 30 -4.96 -12.50 10.40
CA LEU A 30 -4.00 -11.39 10.52
C LEU A 30 -4.56 -10.32 11.45
N THR A 31 -3.64 -9.55 12.05
CA THR A 31 -3.95 -8.48 13.00
C THR A 31 -3.80 -7.12 12.32
N ASN A 32 -4.85 -6.31 12.30
CA ASN A 32 -4.72 -4.91 11.84
C ASN A 32 -3.89 -4.13 12.88
N PRO A 33 -2.82 -3.40 12.48
CA PRO A 33 -2.02 -2.57 13.39
C PRO A 33 -2.85 -1.65 14.29
N ALA A 34 -3.94 -1.07 13.76
CA ALA A 34 -4.83 -0.17 14.50
C ALA A 34 -5.56 -0.84 15.67
N ARG A 35 -5.69 -2.17 15.64
CA ARG A 35 -6.38 -2.96 16.67
C ARG A 35 -5.40 -3.64 17.62
N HIS A 36 -4.13 -3.77 17.22
CA HIS A 36 -3.10 -4.35 18.06
C HIS A 36 -2.76 -3.41 19.22
N GLN A 37 -2.94 -3.87 20.46
CA GLN A 37 -2.73 -3.06 21.67
C GLN A 37 -3.39 -1.67 21.58
N ALA A 38 -4.64 -1.61 21.12
CA ALA A 38 -5.38 -0.36 20.91
C ALA A 38 -4.66 0.64 19.98
N GLY A 39 -3.88 0.16 19.01
CA GLY A 39 -3.20 0.98 18.01
C GLY A 39 -1.94 1.67 18.53
N ARG A 40 -1.35 1.22 19.65
CA ARG A 40 -0.20 1.85 20.33
C ARG A 40 0.96 2.23 19.38
N TYR A 41 1.23 1.41 18.38
CA TYR A 41 2.32 1.58 17.41
C TYR A 41 1.82 1.77 15.96
N ASP A 42 0.53 2.02 15.77
CA ASP A 42 0.01 2.39 14.45
C ASP A 42 0.29 3.88 14.17
N SER A 43 0.22 4.27 12.89
CA SER A 43 0.47 5.65 12.45
C SER A 43 -0.66 6.18 11.57
N ASP A 44 -0.58 7.45 11.17
CA ASP A 44 -1.50 8.07 10.19
C ASP A 44 -1.09 7.77 8.74
N GLN A 45 -0.34 6.72 8.51
CA GLN A 45 0.00 6.22 7.19
C GLN A 45 -0.78 4.94 6.84
N ILE A 46 -0.83 4.58 5.55
CA ILE A 46 -1.57 3.41 5.09
C ILE A 46 -0.99 2.10 5.65
N GLY A 47 0.30 2.07 5.96
CA GLY A 47 0.96 1.04 6.76
C GLY A 47 2.34 1.48 7.28
N PRO A 48 3.00 0.68 8.13
CA PRO A 48 4.28 1.04 8.76
C PRO A 48 5.39 1.40 7.76
N TRP A 49 5.51 0.64 6.67
CA TRP A 49 6.57 0.85 5.67
C TRP A 49 6.51 2.23 4.99
N THR A 50 5.32 2.81 4.92
CA THR A 50 5.10 4.13 4.33
C THR A 50 5.72 5.26 5.15
N LEU A 51 6.02 5.04 6.45
CA LEU A 51 6.76 6.00 7.27
C LEU A 51 8.19 6.23 6.77
N TRP A 52 8.75 5.29 5.99
CA TRP A 52 10.06 5.48 5.37
C TRP A 52 9.97 6.36 4.12
N GLN A 53 9.02 6.07 3.22
CA GLN A 53 8.79 6.83 1.99
C GLN A 53 7.27 6.92 1.76
N GLY A 54 6.71 8.12 1.83
CA GLY A 54 5.26 8.36 1.85
C GLY A 54 4.82 9.52 0.97
N ASN A 55 5.61 9.88 -0.04
CA ASN A 55 5.31 11.02 -0.89
C ASN A 55 4.14 10.75 -1.85
N LEU A 56 2.99 11.40 -1.62
CA LEU A 56 1.78 11.29 -2.48
C LEU A 56 1.94 11.83 -3.90
N SER A 57 3.04 12.53 -4.18
CA SER A 57 3.44 13.01 -5.50
C SER A 57 4.62 12.23 -6.09
N ALA A 58 4.99 11.10 -5.50
CA ALA A 58 6.09 10.27 -5.99
C ALA A 58 5.84 9.75 -7.42
N ASP A 59 6.87 9.81 -8.24
CA ASP A 59 6.88 9.18 -9.57
C ASP A 59 7.06 7.65 -9.47
N VAL A 60 7.58 7.15 -8.34
CA VAL A 60 7.80 5.72 -8.08
C VAL A 60 7.06 5.28 -6.82
N LEU A 61 6.30 4.20 -6.97
CA LEU A 61 5.66 3.50 -5.86
C LEU A 61 6.21 2.07 -5.78
N VAL A 62 6.69 1.67 -4.60
CA VAL A 62 7.22 0.32 -4.35
C VAL A 62 6.22 -0.47 -3.50
N VAL A 63 5.92 -1.70 -3.93
CA VAL A 63 4.96 -2.60 -3.27
C VAL A 63 5.68 -3.84 -2.74
N GLY A 64 5.74 -3.99 -1.42
CA GLY A 64 6.19 -5.19 -0.72
C GLY A 64 5.06 -6.21 -0.53
N GLU A 65 5.38 -7.38 0.04
CA GLU A 65 4.38 -8.40 0.36
C GLU A 65 3.56 -8.00 1.60
N ASP A 66 4.25 -7.90 2.73
CA ASP A 66 3.79 -7.48 4.05
C ASP A 66 4.94 -6.77 4.75
N TRP A 67 4.65 -5.97 5.79
CA TRP A 67 5.70 -5.29 6.55
C TRP A 67 6.39 -6.22 7.56
N GLY A 68 5.62 -7.06 8.23
CA GLY A 68 6.12 -7.89 9.31
C GLY A 68 5.00 -8.49 10.14
N GLY A 69 5.39 -9.10 11.27
CA GLY A 69 4.43 -9.64 12.22
C GLY A 69 4.22 -8.75 13.43
N VAL A 70 3.40 -9.23 14.36
CA VAL A 70 3.06 -8.54 15.62
C VAL A 70 4.32 -8.22 16.43
N ASP A 71 5.22 -9.20 16.61
CA ASP A 71 6.47 -9.00 17.38
C ASP A 71 7.33 -7.91 16.74
N THR A 72 7.38 -7.88 15.40
CA THR A 72 8.12 -6.85 14.64
C THR A 72 7.53 -5.45 14.83
N LEU A 73 6.20 -5.34 14.96
CA LEU A 73 5.55 -4.07 15.26
C LEU A 73 5.94 -3.56 16.64
N GLU A 74 6.01 -4.46 17.62
CA GLU A 74 6.36 -4.13 18.99
C GLU A 74 7.85 -3.79 19.13
N ASP A 75 8.74 -4.64 18.60
CA ASP A 75 10.20 -4.50 18.68
C ASP A 75 10.71 -3.20 18.05
N TYR A 76 10.03 -2.72 17.00
CA TYR A 76 10.43 -1.53 16.25
C TYR A 76 9.42 -0.39 16.32
N GLU A 77 8.43 -0.47 17.20
CA GLU A 77 7.40 0.55 17.43
C GLU A 77 6.75 1.05 16.12
N GLY A 78 6.48 0.12 15.20
CA GLY A 78 5.88 0.41 13.89
C GLY A 78 6.77 1.16 12.91
N ARG A 79 8.10 1.16 13.09
CA ARG A 79 9.06 1.85 12.21
C ARG A 79 10.11 0.90 11.66
N ASP A 80 10.56 1.14 10.44
CA ASP A 80 11.72 0.41 9.93
C ASP A 80 13.01 0.90 10.59
N PRO A 81 13.91 0.01 11.02
CA PRO A 81 15.14 0.38 11.70
C PRO A 81 16.16 1.07 10.76
N ALA A 82 16.81 2.11 11.28
CA ALA A 82 17.75 2.96 10.53
C ALA A 82 19.13 2.31 10.27
N ASP A 83 19.53 1.32 11.09
CA ASP A 83 20.85 0.70 11.04
C ASP A 83 21.01 -0.24 9.82
N LEU A 84 21.43 0.33 8.69
CA LEU A 84 21.67 -0.43 7.45
C LEU A 84 22.78 -1.49 7.59
N GLY A 85 23.63 -1.41 8.62
CA GLY A 85 24.64 -2.42 8.91
C GLY A 85 24.03 -3.72 9.44
N LYS A 86 22.92 -3.62 10.18
CA LYS A 86 22.16 -4.77 10.71
C LYS A 86 21.04 -5.22 9.78
N PHE A 87 20.42 -4.30 9.06
CA PHE A 87 19.24 -4.58 8.21
C PHE A 87 19.61 -4.62 6.73
N GLN A 88 20.18 -5.76 6.32
CA GLN A 88 20.67 -5.97 4.95
C GLN A 88 19.58 -5.75 3.87
N THR A 89 18.31 -6.05 4.16
CA THR A 89 17.19 -5.79 3.25
C THR A 89 17.07 -4.29 2.94
N ASN A 90 17.17 -3.44 3.97
CA ASN A 90 17.05 -1.99 3.82
C ASN A 90 18.26 -1.44 3.06
N LYS A 91 19.48 -1.94 3.39
CA LYS A 91 20.71 -1.59 2.67
C LYS A 91 20.61 -1.92 1.18
N SER A 92 20.14 -3.12 0.85
CA SER A 92 19.95 -3.54 -0.54
C SER A 92 18.91 -2.68 -1.25
N LEU A 93 17.80 -2.36 -0.61
CA LEU A 93 16.76 -1.53 -1.23
C LEU A 93 17.26 -0.12 -1.58
N VAL A 94 18.00 0.52 -0.67
CA VAL A 94 18.64 1.84 -0.91
C VAL A 94 19.55 1.78 -2.15
N ALA A 95 20.40 0.76 -2.24
CA ALA A 95 21.30 0.60 -3.39
C ALA A 95 20.53 0.34 -4.70
N LEU A 96 19.54 -0.55 -4.68
CA LEU A 96 18.77 -0.92 -5.87
C LEU A 96 17.94 0.25 -6.43
N LEU A 97 17.34 1.06 -5.56
CA LEU A 97 16.62 2.26 -5.98
C LEU A 97 17.55 3.33 -6.58
N ALA A 98 18.81 3.40 -6.16
CA ALA A 98 19.79 4.27 -6.81
C ALA A 98 20.05 3.86 -8.27
N HIS A 99 20.05 2.57 -8.60
CA HIS A 99 20.14 2.10 -10.00
C HIS A 99 18.91 2.47 -10.84
N LEU A 100 17.75 2.62 -10.21
CA LEU A 100 16.54 3.16 -10.85
C LEU A 100 16.62 4.69 -11.05
N GLY A 101 17.58 5.37 -10.42
CA GLY A 101 17.69 6.83 -10.42
C GLY A 101 16.84 7.52 -9.35
N VAL A 102 16.44 6.79 -8.30
CA VAL A 102 15.61 7.29 -7.19
C VAL A 102 16.36 7.13 -5.87
N PRO A 103 17.39 7.94 -5.60
CA PRO A 103 18.17 7.81 -4.37
C PRO A 103 17.30 8.14 -3.15
N ILE A 104 17.29 7.23 -2.17
CA ILE A 104 16.61 7.40 -0.88
C ILE A 104 17.60 7.28 0.28
N GLY A 105 17.25 7.87 1.42
CA GLY A 105 17.99 7.67 2.67
C GLY A 105 17.61 6.38 3.39
N ALA A 106 18.37 6.03 4.43
CA ALA A 106 17.97 5.00 5.38
C ALA A 106 16.63 5.38 6.06
N PRO A 107 15.90 4.40 6.65
CA PRO A 107 14.72 4.72 7.44
C PRO A 107 15.05 5.72 8.54
N GLN A 108 14.11 6.62 8.86
CA GLN A 108 14.19 7.54 9.99
C GLN A 108 15.36 8.55 9.96
N THR A 109 16.13 8.67 8.87
CA THR A 109 17.25 9.63 8.80
C THR A 109 16.90 10.98 8.17
N GLY A 110 15.62 11.21 7.83
CA GLY A 110 15.18 12.45 7.21
C GLY A 110 15.69 12.67 5.77
N GLY A 111 16.14 11.60 5.10
CA GLY A 111 16.56 11.65 3.70
C GLY A 111 15.43 12.04 2.73
N PRO A 112 15.74 12.17 1.42
CA PRO A 112 14.76 12.58 0.42
C PRO A 112 13.52 11.67 0.44
N ASN A 113 12.34 12.27 0.55
CA ASN A 113 11.05 11.58 0.46
C ASN A 113 10.56 11.63 -1.00
N VAL A 114 11.16 10.81 -1.85
CA VAL A 114 10.99 10.85 -3.31
C VAL A 114 10.18 9.68 -3.87
N ALA A 115 9.90 8.68 -3.03
CA ALA A 115 9.14 7.49 -3.37
C ALA A 115 7.88 7.36 -2.48
N PHE A 116 7.04 6.38 -2.82
CA PHE A 116 5.95 5.92 -1.97
C PHE A 116 6.09 4.42 -1.72
N PHE A 117 6.19 3.99 -0.47
CA PHE A 117 6.30 2.57 -0.09
C PHE A 117 4.99 2.08 0.53
N THR A 118 4.57 0.88 0.14
CA THR A 118 3.39 0.21 0.70
C THR A 118 3.51 -1.30 0.55
N ASN A 119 2.60 -2.06 1.15
CA ASN A 119 2.56 -3.51 1.04
C ASN A 119 1.25 -3.98 0.39
N ALA A 120 1.29 -5.17 -0.21
CA ALA A 120 0.12 -5.83 -0.74
C ALA A 120 -0.86 -6.26 0.37
N VAL A 121 -0.34 -6.56 1.56
CA VAL A 121 -1.11 -6.84 2.76
C VAL A 121 -0.70 -5.86 3.86
N LEU A 122 -1.70 -5.18 4.43
CA LEU A 122 -1.50 -4.13 5.44
C LEU A 122 -1.72 -4.62 6.89
N CYS A 123 -2.12 -5.88 7.05
CA CYS A 123 -2.25 -6.52 8.36
C CYS A 123 -0.95 -7.26 8.73
N LEU A 124 -0.74 -7.45 10.02
CA LEU A 124 0.38 -8.14 10.63
C LEU A 124 0.09 -9.63 10.71
N LYS A 125 1.11 -10.44 10.42
CA LYS A 125 1.08 -11.88 10.69
C LYS A 125 1.37 -12.17 12.17
N PRO A 126 0.98 -13.33 12.69
CA PRO A 126 1.41 -13.78 14.02
C PRO A 126 2.94 -13.95 14.09
N GLY A 127 3.52 -13.64 15.24
CA GLY A 127 4.96 -13.76 15.51
C GLY A 127 5.81 -12.68 14.81
N ASN A 128 7.06 -13.01 14.51
CA ASN A 128 8.00 -12.09 13.86
C ASN A 128 7.96 -12.11 12.31
N ALA A 129 8.72 -11.20 11.69
CA ALA A 129 8.77 -11.02 10.22
C ALA A 129 9.20 -12.28 9.42
N THR A 130 9.92 -13.24 10.02
CA THR A 130 10.41 -14.44 9.34
C THR A 130 9.69 -15.72 9.74
N ALA A 131 8.99 -15.72 10.89
CA ALA A 131 8.35 -16.88 11.49
C ALA A 131 7.19 -17.41 10.64
N ASN A 132 6.41 -16.53 10.01
CA ASN A 132 5.22 -16.91 9.28
C ASN A 132 5.12 -16.24 7.89
N ARG A 133 4.49 -16.94 6.95
CA ARG A 133 4.01 -16.32 5.70
C ARG A 133 2.62 -15.76 5.95
N VAL A 134 2.18 -14.80 5.14
CA VAL A 134 0.76 -14.46 5.09
C VAL A 134 -0.03 -15.71 4.71
N GLY A 135 -0.70 -16.30 5.70
CA GLY A 135 -1.27 -17.64 5.63
C GLY A 135 -2.58 -17.73 4.84
N ASN A 136 -3.33 -16.62 4.75
CA ASN A 136 -4.57 -16.56 3.99
C ASN A 136 -4.39 -15.77 2.67
N PRO A 137 -4.37 -16.43 1.50
CA PRO A 137 -4.25 -15.77 0.21
C PRO A 137 -5.37 -14.76 -0.10
N ALA A 138 -6.58 -14.95 0.46
CA ALA A 138 -7.70 -14.03 0.25
C ALA A 138 -7.40 -12.62 0.76
N CYS A 139 -6.51 -12.48 1.74
CA CYS A 139 -6.07 -11.18 2.24
C CYS A 139 -5.37 -10.32 1.17
N PHE A 140 -4.67 -10.93 0.21
CA PHE A 140 -4.08 -10.19 -0.90
C PHE A 140 -5.14 -9.59 -1.83
N ALA A 141 -6.20 -10.34 -2.12
CA ALA A 141 -7.30 -9.85 -2.95
C ALA A 141 -8.09 -8.75 -2.22
N THR A 142 -8.41 -8.97 -0.95
CA THR A 142 -9.15 -8.01 -0.12
C THR A 142 -8.35 -6.72 0.11
N CYS A 143 -7.09 -6.81 0.54
CA CYS A 143 -6.24 -5.62 0.70
C CYS A 143 -5.95 -4.95 -0.65
N GLY A 144 -5.76 -5.76 -1.70
CA GLY A 144 -5.57 -5.32 -3.08
C GLY A 144 -6.67 -4.38 -3.55
N ARG A 145 -7.92 -4.85 -3.46
CA ARG A 145 -9.12 -4.10 -3.87
C ARG A 145 -9.38 -2.90 -2.98
N ASN A 146 -9.30 -3.07 -1.66
CA ASN A 146 -9.77 -2.07 -0.71
C ASN A 146 -8.74 -0.96 -0.43
N PHE A 147 -7.44 -1.23 -0.59
CA PHE A 147 -6.38 -0.30 -0.19
C PHE A 147 -5.28 -0.15 -1.24
N LEU A 148 -4.74 -1.25 -1.80
CA LEU A 148 -3.60 -1.15 -2.71
C LEU A 148 -3.93 -0.39 -4.00
N LYS A 149 -5.02 -0.74 -4.68
CA LYS A 149 -5.46 -0.02 -5.89
C LYS A 149 -5.79 1.44 -5.57
N PRO A 150 -6.62 1.77 -4.56
CA PRO A 150 -6.84 3.16 -4.16
C PRO A 150 -5.55 3.93 -3.87
N THR A 151 -4.59 3.36 -3.16
CA THR A 151 -3.28 3.99 -2.92
C THR A 151 -2.55 4.29 -4.23
N ILE A 152 -2.46 3.32 -5.15
CA ILE A 152 -1.82 3.53 -6.46
C ILE A 152 -2.55 4.60 -7.26
N THR A 153 -3.89 4.64 -7.22
CA THR A 153 -4.69 5.66 -7.90
C THR A 153 -4.49 7.05 -7.30
N ILE A 154 -4.44 7.19 -5.97
CA ILE A 154 -4.21 8.47 -5.27
C ILE A 154 -2.80 9.00 -5.54
N VAL A 155 -1.78 8.14 -5.43
CA VAL A 155 -0.39 8.53 -5.71
C VAL A 155 -0.22 8.83 -7.19
N ALA A 156 -0.86 8.04 -8.07
CA ALA A 156 -0.74 8.11 -9.52
C ALA A 156 0.73 8.17 -10.00
N PRO A 157 1.58 7.20 -9.58
CA PRO A 157 2.99 7.17 -9.92
C PRO A 157 3.18 6.91 -11.42
N LYS A 158 4.36 7.23 -11.97
CA LYS A 158 4.74 6.81 -13.32
C LYS A 158 5.07 5.32 -13.35
N LEU A 159 5.65 4.81 -12.28
CA LEU A 159 6.08 3.42 -12.15
C LEU A 159 5.67 2.81 -10.81
N VAL A 160 5.03 1.65 -10.87
CA VAL A 160 4.83 0.74 -9.75
C VAL A 160 5.87 -0.38 -9.83
N VAL A 161 6.67 -0.56 -8.78
CA VAL A 161 7.64 -1.66 -8.67
C VAL A 161 7.18 -2.65 -7.62
N THR A 162 6.96 -3.91 -7.99
CA THR A 162 6.53 -4.95 -7.04
C THR A 162 7.69 -5.85 -6.62
N LEU A 163 7.87 -6.03 -5.32
CA LEU A 163 8.91 -6.87 -4.72
C LEU A 163 8.39 -8.31 -4.55
N GLY A 164 8.67 -9.14 -5.55
CA GLY A 164 8.32 -10.56 -5.55
C GLY A 164 6.95 -10.90 -6.13
N LYS A 165 6.72 -12.21 -6.32
CA LYS A 165 5.55 -12.75 -7.03
C LYS A 165 4.22 -12.44 -6.35
N ARG A 166 4.16 -12.39 -5.02
CA ARG A 166 2.91 -12.16 -4.28
C ARG A 166 2.46 -10.70 -4.35
N ALA A 167 3.40 -9.77 -4.20
CA ALA A 167 3.14 -8.34 -4.43
C ALA A 167 2.67 -8.09 -5.87
N LEU A 168 3.35 -8.69 -6.86
CA LEU A 168 2.94 -8.62 -8.26
C LEU A 168 1.52 -9.15 -8.49
N GLY A 169 1.23 -10.35 -7.98
CA GLY A 169 -0.09 -10.96 -8.09
C GLY A 169 -1.20 -10.11 -7.46
N ALA A 170 -0.93 -9.45 -6.33
CA ALA A 170 -1.90 -8.57 -5.69
C ALA A 170 -2.20 -7.32 -6.51
N VAL A 171 -1.17 -6.67 -7.07
CA VAL A 171 -1.37 -5.53 -7.98
C VAL A 171 -2.16 -5.96 -9.21
N LEU A 172 -1.75 -7.05 -9.88
CA LEU A 172 -2.44 -7.54 -11.07
C LEU A 172 -3.91 -7.92 -10.81
N SER A 173 -4.18 -8.55 -9.67
CA SER A 173 -5.53 -8.90 -9.24
C SER A 173 -6.38 -7.65 -8.98
N ALA A 174 -5.84 -6.66 -8.25
CA ALA A 174 -6.57 -5.43 -7.94
C ALA A 174 -6.95 -4.63 -9.20
N PHE A 175 -6.13 -4.69 -10.25
CA PHE A 175 -6.38 -4.02 -11.53
C PHE A 175 -7.08 -4.91 -12.58
N GLY A 176 -7.34 -6.19 -12.30
CA GLY A 176 -7.92 -7.11 -13.29
C GLY A 176 -7.03 -7.36 -14.51
N LYS A 177 -5.70 -7.29 -14.35
CA LYS A 177 -4.71 -7.35 -15.44
C LYS A 177 -3.93 -8.66 -15.51
N GLY A 178 -4.27 -9.64 -14.66
CA GLY A 178 -3.51 -10.89 -14.52
C GLY A 178 -3.30 -11.65 -15.83
N GLU A 179 -4.37 -11.93 -16.57
CA GLU A 179 -4.30 -12.70 -17.82
C GLU A 179 -3.41 -12.02 -18.87
N ALA A 180 -3.70 -10.74 -19.16
CA ALA A 180 -2.94 -9.96 -20.13
C ALA A 180 -1.45 -9.86 -19.77
N PHE A 181 -1.15 -9.65 -18.48
CA PHE A 181 0.21 -9.61 -17.98
C PHE A 181 0.95 -10.93 -18.18
N TRP A 182 0.35 -12.05 -17.77
CA TRP A 182 1.02 -13.35 -17.87
C TRP A 182 1.21 -13.80 -19.32
N LYS A 183 0.30 -13.41 -20.23
CA LYS A 183 0.48 -13.60 -21.67
C LYS A 183 1.69 -12.82 -22.19
N ALA A 184 1.84 -11.55 -21.81
CA ALA A 184 2.98 -10.72 -22.18
C ALA A 184 4.31 -11.25 -21.61
N ALA A 185 4.31 -11.66 -20.33
CA ALA A 185 5.47 -12.27 -19.70
C ALA A 185 5.85 -13.60 -20.38
N ALA A 186 4.89 -14.45 -20.74
CA ALA A 186 5.16 -15.70 -21.45
C ALA A 186 5.85 -15.48 -22.81
N ALA A 187 5.52 -14.38 -23.50
CA ALA A 187 6.13 -13.99 -24.77
C ALA A 187 7.53 -13.37 -24.64
N THR A 188 7.93 -12.95 -23.43
CA THR A 188 9.20 -12.27 -23.19
C THR A 188 10.38 -13.24 -23.32
N PRO A 189 11.35 -12.99 -24.23
CA PRO A 189 12.60 -13.73 -24.28
C PRO A 189 13.38 -13.56 -22.98
N VAL A 190 13.99 -14.63 -22.47
CA VAL A 190 14.75 -14.53 -21.22
C VAL A 190 16.24 -14.54 -21.51
N PRO A 191 17.01 -13.55 -21.02
CA PRO A 191 18.45 -13.51 -21.26
C PRO A 191 19.13 -14.76 -20.70
N ALA A 192 20.04 -15.33 -21.49
CA ALA A 192 20.96 -16.38 -21.04
C ALA A 192 21.76 -15.91 -19.79
N PRO A 193 22.31 -16.82 -18.97
CA PRO A 193 22.38 -18.27 -19.15
C PRO A 193 21.27 -19.05 -18.43
N TYR A 194 20.64 -19.97 -19.15
CA TYR A 194 19.91 -21.10 -18.58
C TYR A 194 20.70 -22.37 -18.89
N LYS A 195 20.76 -23.31 -17.94
CA LYS A 195 21.31 -24.64 -18.24
C LYS A 195 20.47 -25.28 -19.35
N VAL A 196 21.10 -26.09 -20.20
CA VAL A 196 20.38 -26.86 -21.23
C VAL A 196 19.23 -27.64 -20.57
N GLY A 197 18.01 -27.45 -21.08
CA GLY A 197 16.78 -28.05 -20.54
C GLY A 197 16.08 -27.26 -19.42
N GLN A 198 16.71 -26.23 -18.84
CA GLN A 198 16.08 -25.37 -17.84
C GLN A 198 15.20 -24.31 -18.51
N LYS A 199 13.90 -24.35 -18.23
CA LYS A 199 12.96 -23.31 -18.68
C LYS A 199 12.81 -22.23 -17.61
N PRO A 200 12.89 -20.94 -17.97
CA PRO A 200 12.61 -19.85 -17.03
C PRO A 200 11.15 -19.89 -16.59
N THR A 201 10.93 -19.59 -15.32
CA THR A 201 9.59 -19.40 -14.75
C THR A 201 8.91 -18.15 -15.33
N LEU A 202 7.57 -18.10 -15.25
CA LEU A 202 6.83 -16.90 -15.64
C LEU A 202 7.21 -15.65 -14.83
N PHE A 203 7.61 -15.82 -13.56
CA PHE A 203 8.06 -14.70 -12.75
C PHE A 203 9.44 -14.21 -13.18
N GLU A 204 10.37 -15.10 -13.53
CA GLU A 204 11.66 -14.68 -14.11
C GLU A 204 11.47 -13.89 -15.38
N ARG A 205 10.58 -14.36 -16.27
CA ARG A 205 10.17 -13.65 -17.49
C ARG A 205 9.60 -12.27 -17.19
N ALA A 206 8.71 -12.18 -16.20
CA ALA A 206 8.11 -10.91 -15.77
C ALA A 206 9.17 -9.89 -15.31
N VAL A 207 10.21 -10.32 -14.61
CA VAL A 207 11.29 -9.42 -14.17
C VAL A 207 12.21 -8.98 -15.34
N THR A 208 12.28 -9.78 -16.40
CA THR A 208 13.12 -9.49 -17.58
C THR A 208 12.35 -8.89 -18.75
N MET A 209 11.11 -8.42 -18.54
CA MET A 209 10.36 -7.73 -19.58
C MET A 209 11.15 -6.52 -20.09
N PRO A 210 11.39 -6.39 -21.40
CA PRO A 210 12.11 -5.25 -21.97
C PRO A 210 11.26 -3.99 -21.94
N GLU A 211 9.95 -4.14 -22.12
CA GLU A 211 8.98 -3.06 -22.20
C GLU A 211 8.10 -3.00 -20.94
N PRO A 212 7.62 -1.80 -20.54
CA PRO A 212 6.73 -1.66 -19.41
C PRO A 212 5.40 -2.34 -19.69
N PHE A 213 4.85 -3.01 -18.67
CA PHE A 213 3.45 -3.39 -18.69
C PHE A 213 2.61 -2.24 -18.13
N TRP A 214 1.61 -1.77 -18.85
CA TRP A 214 0.79 -0.64 -18.42
C TRP A 214 -0.43 -1.10 -17.60
N LEU A 215 -0.52 -0.68 -16.34
CA LEU A 215 -1.70 -0.92 -15.48
C LEU A 215 -2.88 -0.04 -15.92
N GLU A 216 -2.58 1.23 -16.14
CA GLU A 216 -3.45 2.29 -16.61
C GLU A 216 -2.63 3.23 -17.51
N PRO A 217 -3.26 4.11 -18.30
CA PRO A 217 -2.54 5.16 -19.04
C PRO A 217 -1.60 5.94 -18.12
N GLY A 218 -0.30 5.88 -18.42
CA GLY A 218 0.76 6.58 -17.69
C GLY A 218 1.23 5.91 -16.39
N ILE A 219 0.76 4.69 -16.06
CA ILE A 219 1.24 3.92 -14.90
C ILE A 219 1.86 2.60 -15.38
N ALA A 220 3.18 2.56 -15.47
CA ALA A 220 3.94 1.36 -15.76
C ALA A 220 4.04 0.44 -14.54
N LEU A 221 4.15 -0.87 -14.78
CA LEU A 221 4.37 -1.90 -13.79
C LEU A 221 5.67 -2.65 -14.10
N GLY A 222 6.56 -2.68 -13.11
CA GLY A 222 7.76 -3.49 -13.11
C GLY A 222 7.76 -4.50 -11.97
N ALA A 223 8.27 -5.70 -12.25
CA ALA A 223 8.44 -6.74 -11.25
C ALA A 223 9.92 -6.94 -10.97
N VAL A 224 10.29 -7.11 -9.70
CA VAL A 224 11.64 -7.48 -9.28
C VAL A 224 11.57 -8.57 -8.21
N TYR A 225 12.67 -9.28 -7.98
CA TYR A 225 12.74 -10.15 -6.81
C TYR A 225 12.78 -9.31 -5.52
N HIS A 226 12.40 -9.94 -4.40
CA HIS A 226 12.50 -9.30 -3.09
C HIS A 226 13.97 -8.92 -2.77
N CYS A 227 14.19 -7.89 -1.96
CA CYS A 227 15.53 -7.43 -1.55
C CYS A 227 16.09 -8.19 -0.32
N GLY A 228 15.45 -9.30 0.08
CA GLY A 228 15.88 -10.07 1.25
C GLY A 228 17.10 -10.95 0.98
N SER A 229 17.79 -11.38 2.03
CA SER A 229 19.02 -12.19 1.95
C SER A 229 18.92 -13.40 1.01
N LYS A 230 17.80 -14.15 1.06
CA LYS A 230 17.57 -15.31 0.19
C LYS A 230 17.43 -14.96 -1.30
N ALA A 231 16.84 -13.81 -1.61
CA ALA A 231 16.67 -13.37 -2.99
C ALA A 231 17.97 -12.76 -3.56
N ASN A 232 18.80 -12.14 -2.71
CA ASN A 232 20.16 -11.75 -3.08
C ASN A 232 21.05 -12.96 -3.39
N MET A 233 20.86 -14.10 -2.71
CA MET A 233 21.60 -15.33 -3.03
C MET A 233 21.24 -15.89 -4.41
N ASN A 234 19.95 -15.91 -4.77
CA ASN A 234 19.49 -16.52 -6.02
C ASN A 234 19.63 -15.61 -7.26
N ARG A 235 19.87 -14.31 -7.05
CA ARG A 235 19.98 -13.31 -8.14
C ARG A 235 21.14 -12.33 -7.95
N LYS A 236 22.21 -12.76 -7.27
CA LYS A 236 23.41 -11.96 -7.00
C LYS A 236 23.96 -11.36 -8.29
N GLY A 237 24.22 -10.05 -8.28
CA GLY A 237 24.75 -9.30 -9.43
C GLY A 237 23.78 -9.03 -10.58
N ARG A 238 22.55 -9.57 -10.55
CA ARG A 238 21.55 -9.34 -11.61
C ARG A 238 20.47 -8.34 -11.21
N GLN A 239 20.17 -8.21 -9.92
CA GLN A 239 19.11 -7.29 -9.46
C GLN A 239 19.36 -5.85 -9.90
N GLU A 240 20.61 -5.36 -9.84
CA GLU A 240 20.95 -4.00 -10.27
C GLU A 240 20.53 -3.73 -11.72
N GLY A 241 20.79 -4.68 -12.62
CA GLY A 241 20.37 -4.60 -14.02
C GLY A 241 18.85 -4.68 -14.20
N ASP A 242 18.13 -5.41 -13.32
CA ASP A 242 16.67 -5.45 -13.35
C ASP A 242 16.05 -4.11 -12.97
N TRP A 243 16.59 -3.45 -11.95
CA TRP A 243 16.15 -2.12 -11.54
C TRP A 243 16.55 -1.05 -12.57
N ALA A 244 17.78 -1.09 -13.07
CA ALA A 244 18.27 -0.14 -14.07
C ALA A 244 17.46 -0.19 -15.38
N ARG A 245 17.01 -1.38 -15.81
CA ARG A 245 16.18 -1.56 -17.01
C ARG A 245 14.86 -0.79 -16.95
N MET A 246 14.30 -0.56 -15.77
CA MET A 246 13.05 0.17 -15.60
C MET A 246 13.23 1.69 -15.60
N ARG A 247 14.48 2.20 -15.52
CA ARG A 247 14.77 3.64 -15.46
C ARG A 247 14.21 4.43 -16.64
N PRO A 248 14.30 3.97 -17.91
CA PRO A 248 13.71 4.69 -19.04
C PRO A 248 12.20 4.90 -18.91
N TRP A 249 11.49 4.02 -18.20
CA TRP A 249 10.04 4.10 -17.99
C TRP A 249 9.64 5.30 -17.11
N LEU A 250 10.58 5.85 -16.33
CA LEU A 250 10.37 7.08 -15.56
C LEU A 250 10.54 8.36 -16.39
N ILE A 251 11.30 8.26 -17.47
CA ILE A 251 11.70 9.38 -18.34
C ILE A 251 10.68 9.56 -19.47
N GLN A 252 10.02 8.47 -19.90
CA GLN A 252 8.99 8.56 -20.93
C GLN A 252 7.97 9.63 -20.57
N LYS A 253 7.92 10.67 -21.41
CA LYS A 253 6.92 11.74 -21.29
C LYS A 253 5.56 11.06 -21.32
N ARG A 254 4.68 11.43 -20.39
CA ARG A 254 3.27 11.07 -20.49
C ARG A 254 2.79 11.61 -21.84
N GLU A 255 2.55 10.73 -22.81
CA GLU A 255 2.09 11.13 -24.15
C GLU A 255 0.75 11.86 -24.08
N THR A 256 0.05 11.75 -22.95
CA THR A 256 -1.14 12.52 -22.60
C THR A 256 -0.86 13.46 -21.42
N PRO A 257 -1.05 14.79 -21.57
CA PRO A 257 -1.11 15.72 -20.45
C PRO A 257 -2.11 15.22 -19.41
N ARG A 258 -1.86 15.52 -18.12
CA ARG A 258 -2.85 15.33 -17.06
C ARG A 258 -4.07 16.19 -17.41
N GLU A 259 -5.09 15.62 -18.06
CA GLU A 259 -6.42 16.17 -17.85
C GLU A 259 -6.73 16.02 -16.36
N PRO A 260 -7.34 17.04 -15.72
CA PRO A 260 -7.98 16.82 -14.43
C PRO A 260 -8.92 15.64 -14.63
N ARG A 261 -8.57 14.46 -14.08
CA ARG A 261 -9.43 13.28 -14.17
C ARG A 261 -10.77 13.71 -13.60
N GLN A 262 -11.79 13.79 -14.46
CA GLN A 262 -13.15 13.88 -13.99
C GLN A 262 -13.40 12.63 -13.15
N SER A 263 -13.77 12.87 -11.90
CA SER A 263 -14.53 12.00 -11.03
C SER A 263 -15.15 10.79 -11.76
N PRO A 264 -14.76 9.53 -11.48
CA PRO A 264 -15.40 8.36 -12.06
C PRO A 264 -16.84 8.24 -11.55
N THR A 265 -17.80 8.76 -12.30
CA THR A 265 -19.23 8.58 -12.06
C THR A 265 -19.62 7.15 -12.40
N GLY A 266 -19.45 6.20 -11.48
CA GLY A 266 -19.84 4.82 -11.78
C GLY A 266 -19.43 3.76 -10.78
N PHE A 267 -19.87 3.89 -9.53
CA PHE A 267 -20.06 2.74 -8.65
C PHE A 267 -21.47 2.81 -8.06
N ALA A 268 -22.42 2.16 -8.73
CA ALA A 268 -23.74 1.93 -8.16
C ALA A 268 -23.63 0.85 -7.06
N PRO A 269 -24.19 1.07 -5.86
CA PRO A 269 -24.32 0.01 -4.87
C PRO A 269 -25.51 -0.89 -5.26
N GLU A 270 -25.22 -2.13 -5.66
CA GLU A 270 -26.22 -3.19 -5.70
C GLU A 270 -26.55 -3.66 -4.26
N GLY A 271 -27.84 -3.67 -3.93
CA GLY A 271 -28.41 -4.54 -2.88
C GLY A 271 -28.68 -3.90 -1.51
N ALA A 272 -29.71 -3.07 -1.41
CA ALA A 272 -30.38 -2.81 -0.13
C ALA A 272 -31.36 -3.95 0.16
N MET A 273 -31.01 -4.81 1.12
CA MET A 273 -31.93 -5.79 1.71
C MET A 273 -32.78 -5.08 2.77
N GLU A 274 -34.11 -5.24 2.66
CA GLU A 274 -35.13 -4.85 3.63
C GLU A 274 -34.79 -5.35 5.04
N THR A 275 -34.79 -4.45 6.02
CA THR A 275 -34.81 -4.79 7.44
C THR A 275 -36.20 -4.53 8.00
N THR A 276 -36.89 -5.60 8.35
CA THR A 276 -38.13 -5.60 9.15
C THR A 276 -37.88 -5.04 10.55
N GLU A 277 -38.70 -4.08 10.95
CA GLU A 277 -38.74 -3.50 12.29
C GLU A 277 -39.16 -4.54 13.35
N ARG A 278 -38.44 -4.58 14.46
CA ARG A 278 -38.95 -5.08 15.75
C ARG A 278 -38.57 -4.11 16.85
N THR A 279 -39.60 -3.52 17.47
CA THR A 279 -39.55 -2.77 18.71
C THR A 279 -39.23 -3.70 19.89
N PRO A 280 -38.52 -3.20 20.92
CA PRO A 280 -38.84 -3.59 22.29
C PRO A 280 -39.10 -2.38 23.19
N GLN A 281 -40.10 -2.55 24.05
CA GLN A 281 -40.45 -1.69 25.18
C GLN A 281 -39.56 -2.02 26.39
N GLY A 282 -39.19 -0.98 27.16
CA GLY A 282 -39.42 -0.93 28.61
C GLY A 282 -38.25 -1.16 29.58
N GLY A 283 -38.12 -0.20 30.53
CA GLY A 283 -37.48 -0.33 31.86
C GLY A 283 -35.97 -0.02 31.87
N GLY A 284 -35.38 0.76 32.78
CA GLY A 284 -35.78 1.29 34.09
C GLY A 284 -34.53 1.92 34.74
N VAL A 285 -34.77 2.74 35.76
CA VAL A 285 -33.91 3.76 36.43
C VAL A 285 -32.76 3.18 37.27
N ALA A 286 -31.60 3.87 37.35
CA ALA A 286 -30.97 4.41 38.59
C ALA A 286 -29.42 4.57 38.55
N ASP A 287 -28.98 5.56 39.32
CA ASP A 287 -27.66 6.19 39.49
C ASP A 287 -26.49 5.30 39.98
N ALA A 288 -25.25 5.70 39.67
CA ALA A 288 -24.28 6.25 40.65
C ALA A 288 -22.80 6.30 40.18
N ALA A 289 -22.17 7.43 40.50
CA ALA A 289 -20.79 7.63 40.96
C ALA A 289 -19.56 7.31 40.08
N SER A 290 -19.01 8.41 39.52
CA SER A 290 -17.60 8.86 39.51
C SER A 290 -16.54 8.02 40.25
N ILE A 291 -15.49 7.61 39.53
CA ILE A 291 -14.08 7.65 39.99
C ILE A 291 -13.19 8.10 38.83
N ALA A 292 -12.52 9.25 39.00
CA ALA A 292 -11.47 9.74 38.14
C ALA A 292 -10.09 9.26 38.61
N SER A 293 -9.20 8.95 37.68
CA SER A 293 -7.75 8.92 37.91
C SER A 293 -6.99 9.26 36.62
N PRO A 294 -5.82 9.89 36.71
CA PRO A 294 -5.30 10.74 35.64
C PRO A 294 -4.53 9.92 34.60
N VAL A 295 -4.99 9.96 33.36
CA VAL A 295 -4.23 9.49 32.21
C VAL A 295 -3.25 10.59 31.79
N ALA A 296 -1.97 10.24 31.77
CA ALA A 296 -0.90 11.09 31.26
C ALA A 296 -1.19 11.52 29.82
N GLN A 297 -1.31 12.84 29.60
CA GLN A 297 -1.44 13.44 28.28
C GLN A 297 -0.13 13.27 27.51
N LYS A 298 -0.14 12.45 26.45
CA LYS A 298 0.86 12.50 25.37
C LYS A 298 0.59 13.73 24.49
N PRO A 299 1.61 14.30 23.83
CA PRO A 299 1.44 15.53 23.06
C PRO A 299 0.51 15.26 21.87
N ALA A 300 -0.45 16.16 21.69
CA ALA A 300 -1.30 16.18 20.52
C ALA A 300 -0.42 16.22 19.26
N SER A 301 -0.56 15.22 18.40
CA SER A 301 -0.22 15.41 16.99
C SER A 301 -1.00 16.64 16.54
N GLY A 302 -0.33 17.68 16.07
CA GLY A 302 -0.92 18.96 15.66
C GLY A 302 -1.85 18.88 14.44
N VAL A 303 -2.45 17.72 14.19
CA VAL A 303 -3.41 17.46 13.13
C VAL A 303 -4.80 17.73 13.71
N ARG A 304 -5.42 18.81 13.25
CA ARG A 304 -6.83 19.11 13.55
C ARG A 304 -7.72 17.96 13.02
N PRO A 305 -8.72 17.52 13.78
CA PRO A 305 -9.72 16.57 13.29
C PRO A 305 -10.40 17.11 12.02
N LEU A 306 -10.54 16.26 11.00
CA LEU A 306 -11.33 16.59 9.82
C LEU A 306 -12.78 16.85 10.22
N THR A 307 -13.34 17.94 9.72
CA THR A 307 -14.77 18.18 9.78
C THR A 307 -15.51 17.17 8.92
N MET A 308 -16.78 16.95 9.25
CA MET A 308 -17.66 16.13 8.44
C MET A 308 -17.72 16.58 6.97
N VAL A 309 -17.66 17.90 6.72
CA VAL A 309 -17.64 18.44 5.36
C VAL A 309 -16.38 18.03 4.61
N GLU A 310 -15.21 18.18 5.24
CA GLU A 310 -13.92 17.79 4.64
C GLU A 310 -13.85 16.29 4.36
N ALA A 311 -14.38 15.45 5.25
CA ALA A 311 -14.47 14.01 5.07
C ALA A 311 -15.37 13.63 3.88
N LYS A 312 -16.57 14.24 3.77
CA LYS A 312 -17.49 14.00 2.64
C LYS A 312 -16.87 14.44 1.32
N GLN A 313 -16.22 15.61 1.28
CA GLN A 313 -15.56 16.11 0.08
C GLN A 313 -14.42 15.19 -0.39
N GLY A 314 -13.61 14.67 0.54
CA GLY A 314 -12.56 13.70 0.23
C GLY A 314 -13.11 12.40 -0.36
N LEU A 315 -14.21 11.88 0.20
CA LEU A 315 -14.88 10.68 -0.31
C LEU A 315 -15.53 10.93 -1.67
N ALA A 316 -16.24 12.04 -1.84
CA ALA A 316 -16.86 12.43 -3.11
C ALA A 316 -15.82 12.51 -4.24
N ALA A 317 -14.68 13.15 -3.97
CA ALA A 317 -13.56 13.20 -4.91
C ALA A 317 -12.95 11.82 -5.21
N MET A 318 -12.84 10.94 -4.20
CA MET A 318 -12.31 9.59 -4.37
C MET A 318 -13.23 8.71 -5.23
N TYR A 319 -14.54 8.79 -5.01
CA TYR A 319 -15.54 7.94 -5.66
C TYR A 319 -16.14 8.55 -6.92
N GLY A 320 -15.79 9.79 -7.23
CA GLY A 320 -16.29 10.49 -8.39
C GLY A 320 -17.79 10.77 -8.35
N VAL A 321 -18.32 11.06 -7.17
CA VAL A 321 -19.75 11.32 -6.92
C VAL A 321 -19.94 12.72 -6.37
N ASP A 322 -21.17 13.23 -6.37
CA ASP A 322 -21.49 14.50 -5.73
C ASP A 322 -21.33 14.36 -4.19
N VAL A 323 -20.86 15.40 -3.52
CA VAL A 323 -20.75 15.42 -2.05
C VAL A 323 -22.10 15.22 -1.36
N ALA A 324 -23.20 15.63 -2.01
CA ALA A 324 -24.57 15.40 -1.57
C ALA A 324 -24.96 13.92 -1.59
N GLN A 325 -24.27 13.09 -2.39
CA GLN A 325 -24.50 11.64 -2.47
C GLN A 325 -23.74 10.85 -1.41
N ILE A 326 -22.87 11.49 -0.61
CA ILE A 326 -22.11 10.84 0.46
C ILE A 326 -22.85 11.00 1.80
N GLU A 327 -23.32 9.88 2.36
CA GLU A 327 -23.75 9.78 3.76
C GLU A 327 -22.68 9.07 4.60
N ILE A 328 -22.35 9.64 5.76
CA ILE A 328 -21.42 9.03 6.72
C ILE A 328 -22.21 8.75 8.00
N THR A 329 -22.41 7.47 8.31
CA THR A 329 -23.01 7.05 9.57
C THR A 329 -21.91 6.71 10.57
N ILE A 330 -21.79 7.49 11.65
CA ILE A 330 -20.92 7.15 12.78
C ILE A 330 -21.73 6.23 13.69
N ARG A 331 -21.35 4.96 13.79
CA ARG A 331 -21.90 4.05 14.81
C ARG A 331 -21.11 4.28 16.11
N GLY A 332 -21.82 4.76 17.13
CA GLY A 332 -21.33 4.82 18.52
C GLY A 332 -21.26 3.45 19.16
#